data_AF-A0A5E7ZFH2-F1
#
_entry.id   AF-A0A5E7ZFH2-F1
#
_cell.length_a   1.000
_cell.length_b   1.000
_cell.length_c   1.000
_cell.angle_alpha   90.00
_cell.angle_beta   90.00
_cell.angle_gamma   90.00
#
_symmetry.space_group_name_H-M   'P 1'
#
loop_
_entity.id
_entity.type
_entity.pdbx_description
1 polymer ?
#
loop_
_entity_poly.entity_id
_entity_poly.type
_entity_poly.pdbx_seq_one_letter_code
_entity_poly.pdbx_strand_id
1 'polypeptide(L)'
;MDLIRKIFEAVIWLGFFATVFFAYYYYLKFRNSEKILLIEKGTDISEVYKKREVHFPWFILGYTILGCSLGFALGLAIFLYLKQMQANFHNDILPFLSLPLMFLFGAIGLIVGNNIERKKRQ
;
A
#
# COMPACT_ATOMS: atom_id res chain seq x y z
N MET A 1 -7.87 -1.31 -35.94
CA MET A 1 -8.94 -1.55 -34.95
C MET A 1 -8.37 -1.63 -33.53
N ASP A 2 -7.28 -2.37 -33.30
CA ASP A 2 -6.71 -2.55 -31.94
C ASP A 2 -6.13 -1.29 -31.29
N LEU A 3 -5.56 -0.37 -32.07
CA LEU A 3 -5.04 0.90 -31.56
C LEU A 3 -6.15 1.74 -30.91
N ILE A 4 -7.30 1.83 -31.58
CA ILE A 4 -8.46 2.58 -31.10
C ILE A 4 -8.96 1.97 -29.79
N ARG A 5 -9.03 0.64 -29.69
CA ARG A 5 -9.44 -0.06 -28.48
C ARG A 5 -8.52 0.23 -27.29
N LYS A 6 -7.19 0.23 -27.50
CA LYS A 6 -6.20 0.57 -26.45
C LYS A 6 -6.31 2.02 -25.99
N ILE A 7 -6.57 2.96 -26.91
CA ILE A 7 -6.78 4.38 -26.56
C ILE A 7 -8.04 4.54 -25.71
N PHE A 8 -9.14 3.88 -26.07
CA PHE A 8 -10.37 3.91 -25.26
C PHE A 8 -10.14 3.37 -23.83
N GLU A 9 -9.44 2.25 -23.70
CA GLU A 9 -9.10 1.69 -22.39
C GLU A 9 -8.25 2.65 -21.55
N ALA A 10 -7.24 3.28 -22.16
CA ALA A 10 -6.41 4.28 -21.48
C ALA A 10 -7.21 5.51 -21.02
N VAL A 11 -8.15 5.99 -21.84
CA VAL A 11 -9.02 7.13 -21.49
C VAL A 11 -9.95 6.79 -20.32
N ILE A 12 -10.48 5.56 -20.26
CA ILE A 12 -11.32 5.11 -19.15
C ILE A 12 -10.53 5.14 -17.83
N TRP A 13 -9.32 4.57 -17.83
CA TRP A 13 -8.46 4.59 -16.65
C TRP A 13 -8.07 6.01 -16.23
N LEU A 14 -7.68 6.85 -17.19
CA LEU A 14 -7.36 8.26 -16.91
C LEU A 14 -8.56 9.02 -16.34
N GLY A 15 -9.76 8.82 -16.88
CA GLY A 15 -11.00 9.43 -16.40
C GLY A 15 -11.33 9.01 -14.97
N PHE A 16 -11.13 7.73 -14.65
CA PHE A 16 -11.30 7.22 -13.29
C PHE A 16 -10.35 7.91 -12.29
N PHE A 17 -9.05 7.94 -12.60
CA PHE A 17 -8.05 8.60 -11.74
C PHE A 17 -8.31 10.11 -11.60
N ALA A 18 -8.67 10.78 -12.71
CA ALA A 18 -9.01 12.19 -12.69
C ALA A 18 -10.21 12.46 -11.77
N THR A 19 -11.26 11.63 -11.84
CA THR A 19 -12.46 11.79 -11.01
C THR A 19 -12.15 11.64 -9.53
N VAL A 20 -11.40 10.59 -9.14
CA VAL A 20 -10.99 10.38 -7.74
C VAL A 20 -10.12 11.54 -7.26
N PHE A 21 -9.17 11.98 -8.08
CA PHE A 21 -8.30 13.10 -7.76
C PHE A 21 -9.09 14.40 -7.57
N PHE A 22 -10.00 14.74 -8.50
CA PHE A 22 -10.82 15.94 -8.40
C PHE A 22 -11.75 15.91 -7.19
N ALA A 23 -12.42 14.77 -6.93
CA ALA A 23 -13.27 14.60 -5.75
C ALA A 23 -12.49 14.87 -4.46
N TYR A 24 -11.29 14.29 -4.34
CA TYR A 24 -10.43 14.50 -3.18
C TYR A 24 -9.89 15.93 -3.08
N TYR A 25 -9.48 16.53 -4.20
CA TYR A 25 -8.99 17.90 -4.28
C TYR A 25 -10.07 18.90 -3.85
N TYR A 26 -11.29 18.78 -4.37
CA TYR A 26 -12.41 19.64 -3.98
C TYR A 26 -12.76 19.45 -2.51
N TYR A 27 -12.81 18.20 -2.02
CA TYR A 27 -13.05 17.92 -0.60
C TYR A 27 -12.05 18.66 0.30
N LEU A 28 -10.75 18.62 -0.02
CA LEU A 28 -9.73 19.36 0.74
C LEU A 28 -9.88 20.87 0.63
N LYS A 29 -10.22 21.38 -0.56
CA LYS A 29 -10.44 22.81 -0.81
C LYS A 29 -11.62 23.34 0.03
N PHE A 30 -12.76 22.65 0.03
CA PHE A 30 -13.93 23.02 0.83
C PHE A 30 -13.61 23.02 2.33
N ARG A 31 -12.92 22.00 2.82
CA ARG A 31 -12.54 21.92 4.24
C ARG A 31 -11.63 23.07 4.68
N ASN A 32 -10.78 23.59 3.80
CA ASN A 32 -9.95 24.76 4.11
C ASN A 32 -10.76 26.06 4.11
N SER A 33 -11.71 26.22 3.19
CA SER A 33 -12.62 27.37 3.18
C SER A 33 -13.54 27.40 4.41
N GLU A 34 -14.06 26.24 4.84
CA GLU A 34 -14.86 26.13 6.06
C GLU A 34 -14.08 26.58 7.31
N LYS A 35 -12.81 26.17 7.42
CA LYS A 35 -11.94 26.59 8.54
C LYS A 35 -11.73 28.09 8.59
N ILE A 36 -11.44 28.73 7.44
CA ILE A 36 -11.22 30.18 7.37
C ILE A 36 -12.49 30.94 7.78
N LEU A 37 -13.65 30.48 7.29
CA LEU A 37 -14.94 31.11 7.58
C LEU A 37 -15.35 30.97 9.05
N LEU A 38 -14.97 29.88 9.72
CA LEU A 38 -15.17 29.70 11.16
C LEU A 38 -14.22 30.58 12.00
N ILE A 39 -12.99 30.81 11.55
CA ILE A 39 -12.05 31.76 12.16
C ILE A 39 -12.59 33.18 12.07
N GLU A 40 -13.06 33.59 10.88
CA GLU A 40 -13.63 34.92 10.65
C GLU A 40 -14.88 35.18 11.50
N LYS A 41 -15.66 34.13 11.80
CA LYS A 41 -16.80 34.19 12.72
C LYS A 41 -16.42 34.21 14.20
N GLY A 42 -15.13 34.22 14.54
CA GLY A 42 -14.63 34.26 15.92
C GLY A 42 -14.84 32.97 16.71
N THR A 43 -15.09 31.85 16.03
CA THR A 43 -15.26 30.54 16.67
C THR A 43 -13.90 29.93 17.00
N ASP A 44 -13.71 29.45 18.23
CA ASP A 44 -12.49 28.75 18.63
C ASP A 44 -12.41 27.36 17.96
N ILE A 45 -11.82 27.33 16.77
CA ILE A 45 -11.58 26.13 15.97
C ILE A 45 -10.54 25.17 16.57
N SER A 46 -9.80 25.58 17.61
CA SER A 46 -8.75 24.74 18.21
C SER A 46 -9.31 23.48 18.87
N GLU A 47 -10.54 23.54 19.39
CA GLU A 47 -11.22 22.42 20.04
C GLU A 47 -11.87 21.47 19.00
N VAL A 48 -12.46 22.03 17.94
CA VAL A 48 -13.12 21.28 16.85
C VAL A 48 -12.12 20.60 15.91
N TYR A 49 -11.00 21.26 15.62
CA TYR A 49 -9.94 20.75 14.74
C TYR A 49 -8.70 20.32 15.52
N LYS A 50 -8.87 19.84 16.76
CA LYS A 50 -7.78 19.23 17.53
C LYS A 50 -7.08 18.23 16.62
N LYS A 51 -5.82 18.50 16.32
CA LYS A 51 -5.01 17.76 15.35
C LYS A 51 -4.90 16.33 15.86
N ARG A 52 -5.82 15.45 15.44
CA ARG A 52 -5.68 14.02 15.69
C ARG A 52 -4.39 13.65 14.96
N GLU A 53 -3.33 13.42 15.71
CA GLU A 53 -2.08 12.92 15.17
C GLU A 53 -2.42 11.56 14.56
N VAL A 54 -2.66 11.56 13.25
CA VAL A 54 -2.88 10.33 12.50
C VAL A 54 -1.51 9.67 12.47
N HIS A 55 -1.23 8.87 13.49
CA HIS A 55 -0.02 8.07 13.55
C HIS A 55 -0.18 6.94 12.54
N PHE A 56 0.15 7.27 11.29
CA PHE A 56 0.08 6.34 10.18
C PHE A 56 1.07 5.20 10.48
N PRO A 57 0.67 3.93 10.36
CA PRO A 57 1.47 2.79 10.77
C PRO A 57 2.58 2.46 9.76
N TRP A 58 3.51 3.39 9.59
CA TRP A 58 4.60 3.32 8.61
C TRP A 58 5.52 2.14 8.86
N PHE A 59 5.76 1.78 10.12
CA PHE A 59 6.66 0.66 10.44
C PHE A 59 5.97 -0.67 10.14
N ILE A 60 4.70 -0.82 10.49
CA ILE A 60 3.92 -2.02 10.16
C ILE A 60 3.90 -2.25 8.65
N LEU A 61 3.63 -1.22 7.84
CA LEU A 61 3.66 -1.32 6.38
C LEU A 61 5.07 -1.56 5.82
N GLY A 62 6.10 -0.91 6.37
CA GLY A 62 7.47 -1.10 5.91
C GLY A 62 7.97 -2.53 6.13
N TYR A 63 7.82 -3.05 7.36
CA TYR A 63 8.31 -4.39 7.69
C TYR A 63 7.53 -5.52 7.02
N THR A 64 6.23 -5.34 6.75
CA THR A 64 5.45 -6.32 5.96
C THR A 64 5.92 -6.42 4.53
N ILE A 65 6.16 -5.28 3.86
CA ILE A 65 6.66 -5.24 2.48
C ILE A 65 8.06 -5.87 2.39
N LEU A 66 8.94 -5.56 3.35
CA LEU A 66 10.26 -6.17 3.44
C LEU A 66 10.17 -7.68 3.66
N GLY A 67 9.29 -8.14 4.56
CA GLY A 67 9.03 -9.56 4.80
C GLY A 67 8.55 -10.29 3.55
N CYS A 68 7.54 -9.74 2.86
CA CYS A 68 7.07 -10.32 1.59
C CYS A 68 8.19 -10.38 0.54
N SER A 69 9.00 -9.32 0.41
CA SER A 69 10.09 -9.28 -0.55
C SER A 69 11.15 -10.35 -0.28
N LEU A 70 11.52 -10.56 0.99
CA LEU A 70 12.44 -11.61 1.41
C LEU A 70 11.86 -13.01 1.16
N GLY A 71 10.59 -13.23 1.51
CA GLY A 71 9.91 -14.51 1.28
C GLY A 71 9.85 -14.87 -0.21
N PHE A 72 9.56 -13.89 -1.07
CA PHE A 72 9.57 -14.08 -2.51
C PHE A 72 10.98 -14.38 -3.05
N ALA A 73 11.98 -13.62 -2.63
CA ALA A 73 13.38 -13.82 -3.04
C ALA A 73 13.90 -15.21 -2.64
N LEU A 74 13.60 -15.66 -1.42
CA LEU A 74 13.95 -17.00 -0.95
C LEU A 74 13.23 -18.09 -1.73
N GLY A 75 11.92 -17.94 -1.97
CA GLY A 75 11.15 -18.90 -2.78
C GLY A 75 11.70 -19.03 -4.20
N LEU A 76 12.11 -17.91 -4.80
CA LEU A 76 12.72 -17.88 -6.13
C LEU A 76 14.12 -18.52 -6.12
N ALA A 77 14.95 -18.25 -5.11
CA ALA A 77 16.26 -18.86 -4.96
C ALA A 77 16.19 -20.39 -4.82
N ILE A 78 15.24 -20.89 -4.02
CA ILE A 78 15.01 -22.33 -3.85
C ILE A 78 14.54 -22.95 -5.18
N PHE A 79 13.63 -22.29 -5.89
CA PHE A 79 13.17 -22.77 -7.20
C PHE A 79 14.32 -22.87 -8.22
N LEU A 80 15.18 -21.85 -8.31
CA LEU A 80 16.34 -21.86 -9.21
C LEU A 80 17.31 -22.99 -8.87
N TYR A 81 17.57 -23.21 -7.57
CA TYR A 81 18.43 -24.29 -7.11
C TYR A 81 17.87 -25.68 -7.47
N LEU A 82 16.56 -25.90 -7.23
CA LEU A 82 15.89 -27.15 -7.56
C LEU A 82 15.86 -27.43 -9.07
N LYS A 83 15.67 -26.39 -9.88
CA LYS A 83 15.71 -26.48 -11.35
C LYS A 83 17.10 -26.88 -11.86
N GLN A 84 18.16 -26.38 -11.20
CA GLN A 84 19.54 -26.71 -11.55
C GLN A 84 19.91 -28.16 -11.21
N MET A 85 19.31 -28.75 -10.18
CA MET A 85 19.49 -30.16 -9.79
C MET A 85 18.74 -31.18 -10.65
N GLN A 86 18.33 -30.79 -11.86
CA GLN A 86 17.78 -31.69 -12.89
C GLN A 86 16.47 -32.39 -12.50
N ALA A 87 15.70 -31.80 -11.58
CA ALA A 87 14.31 -32.17 -11.40
C ALA A 87 13.49 -31.53 -12.53
N ASN A 88 12.74 -32.36 -13.28
CA ASN A 88 11.78 -31.91 -14.30
C ASN A 88 10.57 -31.22 -13.64
N PHE A 89 10.82 -30.12 -12.95
CA PHE A 89 9.80 -29.30 -12.33
C PHE A 89 9.20 -28.38 -13.39
N HIS A 90 7.89 -28.51 -13.58
CA HIS A 90 7.13 -27.59 -14.40
C HIS A 90 7.17 -26.19 -13.78
N ASN A 91 7.11 -25.16 -14.62
CA ASN A 91 7.16 -23.76 -14.19
C ASN A 91 6.01 -23.38 -13.22
N ASP A 92 4.95 -24.19 -13.16
CA ASP A 92 3.81 -24.03 -12.26
C ASP A 92 4.17 -24.22 -10.77
N ILE A 93 5.34 -24.77 -10.48
CA ILE A 93 5.82 -25.02 -9.11
C ILE A 93 6.38 -23.73 -8.48
N LEU A 94 6.79 -22.75 -9.29
CA LEU A 94 7.29 -21.47 -8.80
C LEU A 94 6.24 -20.72 -7.96
N PRO A 95 4.99 -20.48 -8.42
CA PRO A 95 3.98 -19.85 -7.58
C PRO A 95 3.59 -20.72 -6.38
N PHE A 96 3.60 -22.05 -6.52
CA PHE A 96 3.30 -22.96 -5.41
C PHE A 96 4.32 -22.86 -4.27
N LEU A 97 5.60 -22.67 -4.59
CA LEU A 97 6.67 -22.58 -3.60
C LEU A 97 6.85 -21.16 -3.05
N SER A 98 6.77 -20.13 -3.90
CA SER A 98 7.05 -18.75 -3.53
C SER A 98 5.91 -18.06 -2.78
N LEU A 99 4.64 -18.35 -3.09
CA LEU A 99 3.49 -17.71 -2.44
C LEU A 99 3.42 -18.02 -0.93
N PRO A 100 3.53 -19.28 -0.46
CA PRO A 100 3.49 -19.58 0.97
C PRO A 100 4.65 -18.94 1.74
N LEU A 101 5.85 -18.91 1.15
CA LEU A 101 7.02 -18.28 1.76
C LEU A 101 6.84 -16.76 1.87
N MET A 102 6.26 -16.13 0.84
CA MET A 102 5.92 -14.70 0.85
C MET A 102 4.94 -14.37 1.97
N PHE A 103 3.87 -15.17 2.14
CA PHE A 103 2.90 -14.96 3.22
C PHE A 103 3.48 -15.22 4.60
N LEU A 104 4.31 -16.27 4.78
CA LEU A 104 4.96 -16.55 6.06
C LEU A 104 5.91 -15.43 6.48
N PHE A 105 6.82 -15.01 5.60
CA PHE A 105 7.76 -13.93 5.91
C PHE A 105 7.06 -12.57 6.01
N GLY A 106 6.02 -12.33 5.21
CA GLY A 106 5.16 -11.16 5.33
C GLY A 106 4.45 -11.09 6.69
N ALA A 107 3.94 -12.23 7.19
CA ALA A 107 3.31 -12.31 8.51
C ALA A 107 4.32 -12.07 9.65
N ILE A 108 5.54 -12.60 9.54
CA ILE A 108 6.62 -12.31 10.50
C ILE A 108 6.95 -10.81 10.47
N GLY A 109 7.07 -10.23 9.28
CA GLY A 109 7.27 -8.78 9.09
C GLY A 109 6.16 -7.94 9.73
N LEU A 110 4.91 -8.38 9.66
CA LEU A 110 3.78 -7.73 10.33
C LEU A 110 3.94 -7.73 11.85
N ILE A 111 4.30 -8.87 12.44
CA ILE A 111 4.45 -9.02 13.90
C ILE A 111 5.61 -8.15 14.39
N VAL A 112 6.74 -8.17 13.69
CA VAL A 112 7.91 -7.35 14.03
C VAL A 112 7.60 -5.86 13.90
N GLY A 113 6.97 -5.45 12.79
CA GLY A 113 6.54 -4.08 12.57
C GLY A 113 5.59 -3.59 13.65
N ASN A 114 4.62 -4.43 14.06
CA ASN A 114 3.68 -4.11 15.13
C ASN A 114 4.37 -3.95 16.49
N ASN A 115 5.34 -4.80 16.82
CA ASN A 115 6.08 -4.68 18.09
C ASN A 115 6.92 -3.40 18.15
N ILE A 116 7.54 -2.99 17.05
CA ILE A 116 8.32 -1.75 16.96
C ILE A 116 7.39 -0.52 17.03
N GLU A 117 6.27 -0.55 16.31
CA GLU A 117 5.26 0.50 16.33
C GLU A 117 4.66 0.69 17.73
N ARG A 118 4.37 -0.41 18.45
CA ARG A 118 3.90 -0.37 19.84
C ARG A 118 4.92 0.28 20.78
N LYS A 119 6.22 -0.01 20.61
CA LYS A 119 7.28 0.60 21.41
C LYS A 119 7.45 2.09 21.14
N LYS A 120 7.10 2.55 19.94
CA LYS A 120 7.17 3.97 19.56
C LYS A 120 5.93 4.77 19.97
N ARG A 121 4.80 4.09 20.21
CA ARG A 121 3.55 4.70 20.72
C ARG A 121 3.48 4.81 22.24
N GLN A 122 4.34 4.10 22.98
CA GLN A 122 4.53 4.25 24.43
C GLN A 122 5.56 5.33 24.73
#